data_AF-A0A250IB36-F1
#
_entry.id   AF-A0A250IB36-F1
#
_cell.length_a   1.000
_cell.length_b   1.000
_cell.length_c   1.000
_cell.angle_alpha   90.00
_cell.angle_beta   90.00
_cell.angle_gamma   90.00
#
_symmetry.space_group_name_H-M   'P 1'
#
loop_
_entity.id
_entity.type
_entity.pdbx_description
1 polymer ?
#
loop_
_entity_poly.entity_id
_entity_poly.type
_entity_poly.pdbx_seq_one_letter_code
_entity_poly.pdbx_strand_id
1 'polypeptide(L)'
;MLTRNTPRLPLASAEPSPRSSALVTLFMGLATLSTGCDASDVGTSGDAANLRMEQRALTSAPASCQEFKSAHSPAADGEYVLYVNGDATQPWTAYCHDMAGTPTEYLSLPSTGAASNFSQYTAGYNNGGGSNVRTLYSKVRIDPATLRVSTADQTFSSSSGLLWHGLAVTSVAYASAMNCDFGNPGLGNVDLRGTSFAVAANQFEVVGYYASGQANYSSDNQVVDLWNRGECGWVSVQGADHPFNERGAQLQLQYHP
;
A
#
# COMPACT_ATOMS: atom_id res chain seq x y z
N MET A 1 -14.40 8.74 54.98
CA MET A 1 -15.36 7.65 54.69
C MET A 1 -14.87 6.93 53.45
N LEU A 2 -14.40 5.69 53.61
CA LEU A 2 -13.96 4.80 52.53
C LEU A 2 -15.18 4.13 51.91
N THR A 3 -15.17 3.96 50.58
CA THR A 3 -15.59 2.68 49.95
C THR A 3 -14.89 2.51 48.61
N ARG A 4 -14.03 1.49 48.54
CA ARG A 4 -13.42 0.94 47.33
C ARG A 4 -14.46 0.05 46.64
N ASN A 5 -14.49 0.04 45.31
CA ASN A 5 -15.19 -1.00 44.53
C ASN A 5 -14.23 -1.56 43.48
N THR A 6 -13.89 -2.84 43.65
CA THR A 6 -13.07 -3.66 42.74
C THR A 6 -13.97 -4.55 41.85
N PRO A 7 -13.49 -4.94 40.66
CA PRO A 7 -14.28 -5.65 39.64
C PRO A 7 -14.35 -7.17 39.87
N ARG A 8 -15.43 -7.81 39.37
CA ARG A 8 -15.60 -9.28 39.35
C ARG A 8 -15.44 -9.84 37.92
N LEU A 9 -14.52 -10.78 37.77
CA LEU A 9 -14.42 -11.73 36.65
C LEU A 9 -15.33 -12.95 36.92
N PRO A 10 -15.84 -13.64 35.88
CA PRO A 10 -16.16 -15.07 35.95
C PRO A 10 -15.16 -15.87 35.08
N LEU A 11 -14.32 -16.71 35.69
CA LEU A 11 -14.46 -18.17 35.86
C LEU A 11 -14.60 -18.97 34.54
N ALA A 12 -13.49 -19.62 34.20
CA ALA A 12 -13.39 -20.75 33.28
C ALA A 12 -14.07 -22.00 33.87
N SER A 13 -14.69 -22.81 33.01
CA SER A 13 -15.16 -24.16 33.32
C SER A 13 -14.51 -25.18 32.39
N ALA A 14 -14.02 -26.25 32.99
CA ALA A 14 -13.37 -27.40 32.36
C ALA A 14 -14.36 -28.52 31.97
N GLU A 15 -14.01 -29.22 30.88
CA GLU A 15 -14.08 -30.68 30.57
C GLU A 15 -15.20 -31.60 31.12
N PRO A 16 -15.68 -32.62 30.34
CA PRO A 16 -14.94 -33.90 30.22
C PRO A 16 -15.04 -34.71 28.89
N SER A 17 -14.02 -35.57 28.70
CA SER A 17 -13.92 -36.73 27.79
C SER A 17 -14.91 -37.86 28.14
N PRO A 18 -15.25 -38.79 27.22
CA PRO A 18 -14.64 -40.13 27.33
C PRO A 18 -14.43 -40.96 26.02
N ARG A 19 -13.28 -41.66 26.02
CA ARG A 19 -13.00 -43.10 25.76
C ARG A 19 -13.44 -43.85 24.48
N SER A 20 -12.38 -44.44 23.88
CA SER A 20 -12.18 -45.85 23.46
C SER A 20 -12.92 -46.45 22.27
N SER A 21 -12.15 -46.94 21.28
CA SER A 21 -12.00 -48.39 21.04
C SER A 21 -10.93 -48.70 19.99
N ALA A 22 -10.07 -49.66 20.31
CA ALA A 22 -9.12 -50.28 19.41
C ALA A 22 -9.83 -51.33 18.56
N LEU A 23 -9.40 -51.52 17.30
CA LEU A 23 -9.53 -52.80 16.63
C LEU A 23 -8.35 -53.03 15.69
N VAL A 24 -7.66 -54.12 16.01
CA VAL A 24 -6.57 -54.76 15.29
C VAL A 24 -7.14 -55.47 14.07
N THR A 25 -6.58 -55.25 12.89
CA THR A 25 -6.74 -56.21 11.77
C THR A 25 -5.41 -56.41 11.07
N LEU A 26 -4.86 -57.60 11.31
CA LEU A 26 -3.73 -58.22 10.63
C LEU A 26 -4.25 -58.79 9.29
N PHE A 27 -3.67 -58.39 8.16
CA PHE A 27 -3.81 -59.13 6.90
C PHE A 27 -2.44 -59.44 6.32
N MET A 28 -2.13 -60.74 6.30
CA MET A 28 -1.05 -61.37 5.54
C MET A 28 -1.48 -61.60 4.09
N GLY A 29 -0.50 -61.62 3.18
CA GLY A 29 -0.62 -62.06 1.80
C GLY A 29 -0.60 -60.88 0.83
N LEU A 30 0.15 -60.86 -0.27
CA LEU A 30 0.71 -61.92 -1.10
C LEU A 30 1.95 -61.36 -1.80
N ALA A 31 3.01 -62.16 -1.94
CA ALA A 31 4.15 -61.83 -2.78
C ALA A 31 3.80 -62.04 -4.25
N THR A 32 3.96 -61.01 -5.08
CA THR A 32 4.03 -61.13 -6.53
C THR A 32 5.44 -60.76 -6.98
N LEU A 33 6.18 -61.76 -7.49
CA LEU A 33 7.41 -61.55 -8.24
C LEU A 33 7.04 -61.06 -9.64
N SER A 34 7.43 -59.84 -9.96
CA SER A 34 7.57 -59.37 -11.35
C SER A 34 9.05 -59.10 -11.62
N THR A 35 9.65 -59.94 -12.46
CA THR A 35 10.90 -59.68 -13.17
C THR A 35 10.70 -58.49 -14.12
N GLY A 36 11.55 -57.46 -14.01
CA GLY A 36 11.59 -56.33 -14.94
C GLY A 36 12.95 -55.62 -14.83
N CYS A 37 13.60 -55.47 -15.98
CA CYS A 37 15.03 -55.20 -16.16
C CYS A 37 15.55 -53.86 -15.62
N ASP A 38 16.85 -53.88 -15.33
CA ASP A 38 17.75 -52.74 -15.13
C ASP A 38 17.44 -51.51 -15.99
N ALA A 39 17.31 -50.37 -15.32
CA ALA A 39 17.89 -49.12 -15.78
C ALA A 39 18.54 -48.46 -14.57
N SER A 40 19.87 -48.60 -14.51
CA SER A 40 20.71 -47.76 -13.66
C SER A 40 20.55 -46.32 -14.12
N ASP A 41 19.93 -45.47 -13.29
CA ASP A 41 19.97 -44.02 -13.50
C ASP A 41 20.89 -43.40 -12.46
N VAL A 42 22.17 -43.33 -12.82
CA VAL A 42 23.14 -42.45 -12.18
C VAL A 42 22.97 -41.10 -12.88
N GLY A 43 22.11 -40.26 -12.31
CA GLY A 43 21.74 -38.96 -12.87
C GLY A 43 21.16 -38.02 -11.81
N THR A 44 22.06 -37.31 -11.14
CA THR A 44 21.89 -35.98 -10.51
C THR A 44 20.54 -35.64 -9.87
N SER A 45 20.48 -35.69 -8.54
CA SER A 45 19.50 -34.95 -7.72
C SER A 45 19.50 -33.41 -7.96
N GLY A 46 20.47 -32.91 -8.73
CA GLY A 46 20.56 -31.50 -9.16
C GLY A 46 19.60 -31.13 -10.31
N ASP A 47 19.27 -32.05 -11.21
CA ASP A 47 18.48 -31.73 -12.41
C ASP A 47 16.98 -31.60 -12.09
N ALA A 48 16.46 -32.45 -11.22
CA ALA A 48 15.08 -32.32 -10.72
C ALA A 48 14.88 -31.09 -9.81
N ALA A 49 15.92 -30.67 -9.09
CA ALA A 49 15.90 -29.44 -8.30
C ALA A 49 15.93 -28.19 -9.19
N ASN A 50 16.73 -28.21 -10.26
CA ASN A 50 16.74 -27.15 -11.28
C ASN A 50 15.43 -27.07 -12.05
N LEU A 51 14.86 -28.20 -12.49
CA LEU A 51 13.54 -28.22 -13.14
C LEU A 51 12.44 -27.74 -12.20
N ARG A 52 12.48 -28.07 -10.90
CA ARG A 52 11.53 -27.52 -9.92
C ARG A 52 11.77 -26.05 -9.60
N MET A 53 12.99 -25.53 -9.73
CA MET A 53 13.29 -24.10 -9.59
C MET A 53 12.87 -23.32 -10.84
N GLU A 54 13.15 -23.82 -12.04
CA GLU A 54 12.65 -23.27 -13.31
C GLU A 54 11.13 -23.32 -13.39
N GLN A 55 10.52 -24.41 -12.92
CA GLN A 55 9.07 -24.54 -12.86
C GLN A 55 8.47 -23.72 -11.70
N ARG A 56 9.20 -23.47 -10.60
CA ARG A 56 8.81 -22.50 -9.58
C ARG A 56 8.84 -21.06 -10.11
N ALA A 57 9.85 -20.72 -10.92
CA ALA A 57 9.95 -19.44 -11.62
C ALA A 57 8.87 -19.27 -12.70
N LEU A 58 8.30 -20.36 -13.21
CA LEU A 58 7.10 -20.37 -14.07
C LEU A 58 5.77 -20.38 -13.28
N THR A 59 5.79 -20.46 -11.95
CA THR A 59 4.60 -20.49 -11.08
C THR A 59 4.51 -19.34 -10.08
N SER A 60 5.49 -18.44 -10.00
CA SER A 60 5.35 -17.20 -9.24
C SER A 60 4.36 -16.29 -9.97
N ALA A 61 3.32 -15.88 -9.26
CA ALA A 61 2.33 -14.97 -9.82
C ALA A 61 3.00 -13.60 -10.10
N PRO A 62 2.59 -12.86 -11.15
CA PRO A 62 3.30 -11.65 -11.57
C PRO A 62 3.29 -10.60 -10.46
N ALA A 63 4.47 -10.13 -10.05
CA ALA A 63 4.63 -9.13 -9.01
C ALA A 63 4.64 -7.70 -9.55
N SER A 64 4.92 -7.53 -10.85
CA SER A 64 4.99 -6.25 -11.54
C SER A 64 4.22 -6.28 -12.86
N CYS A 65 3.89 -5.11 -13.39
CA CYS A 65 3.33 -4.95 -14.73
C CYS A 65 4.30 -5.43 -15.81
N GLN A 66 5.62 -5.29 -15.59
CA GLN A 66 6.63 -5.80 -16.50
C GLN A 66 6.64 -7.34 -16.55
N GLU A 67 6.53 -8.02 -15.40
CA GLU A 67 6.38 -9.48 -15.36
C GLU A 67 5.07 -9.93 -16.00
N PHE A 68 3.97 -9.22 -15.70
CA PHE A 68 2.68 -9.48 -16.34
C PHE A 68 2.76 -9.37 -17.87
N LYS A 69 3.35 -8.29 -18.38
CA LYS A 69 3.57 -8.04 -19.82
C LYS A 69 4.39 -9.17 -20.47
N SER A 70 5.46 -9.60 -19.82
CA SER A 70 6.32 -10.67 -20.33
C SER A 70 5.56 -12.01 -20.45
N ALA A 71 4.65 -12.28 -19.53
CA ALA A 71 3.83 -13.49 -19.53
C ALA A 71 2.61 -13.41 -20.49
N HIS A 72 2.12 -12.22 -20.82
CA HIS A 72 0.84 -12.01 -21.53
C HIS A 72 0.95 -11.05 -22.73
N SER A 73 2.03 -11.13 -23.50
CA SER A 73 2.24 -10.22 -24.63
C SER A 73 1.39 -10.59 -25.87
N PRO A 74 0.67 -9.63 -26.49
CA PRO A 74 0.60 -8.21 -26.14
C PRO A 74 -0.43 -7.90 -25.03
N ALA A 75 -0.07 -6.95 -24.15
CA ALA A 75 -0.97 -6.41 -23.13
C ALA A 75 -1.09 -4.88 -23.28
N ALA A 76 -2.26 -4.32 -22.98
CA ALA A 76 -2.57 -2.90 -23.09
C ALA A 76 -2.56 -2.23 -21.71
N ASP A 77 -2.62 -0.90 -21.65
CA ASP A 77 -2.79 -0.20 -20.36
C ASP A 77 -4.13 -0.60 -19.71
N GLY A 78 -4.13 -0.87 -18.41
CA GLY A 78 -5.32 -1.37 -17.73
C GLY A 78 -5.10 -1.86 -16.31
N GLU A 79 -6.18 -2.27 -15.66
CA GLU A 79 -6.15 -2.88 -14.32
C GLU A 79 -5.80 -4.37 -14.43
N TYR A 80 -4.81 -4.81 -13.66
CA TYR A 80 -4.33 -6.18 -13.60
C TYR A 80 -4.12 -6.63 -12.16
N VAL A 81 -4.35 -7.91 -11.87
CA VAL A 81 -4.04 -8.49 -10.56
C VAL A 81 -2.56 -8.83 -10.51
N LEU A 82 -1.85 -8.16 -9.61
CA LEU A 82 -0.46 -8.43 -9.26
C LEU A 82 -0.39 -9.01 -7.85
N TYR A 83 0.78 -9.50 -7.47
CA TYR A 83 0.97 -10.22 -6.21
C TYR A 83 2.19 -9.68 -5.48
N VAL A 84 2.03 -9.31 -4.21
CA VAL A 84 3.13 -8.73 -3.42
C VAL A 84 4.29 -9.72 -3.35
N ASN A 85 5.46 -9.33 -3.89
CA ASN A 85 6.64 -10.20 -4.01
C ASN A 85 6.36 -11.55 -4.69
N GLY A 86 5.35 -11.63 -5.56
CA GLY A 86 4.91 -12.86 -6.23
C GLY A 86 4.16 -13.85 -5.34
N ASP A 87 3.79 -13.47 -4.12
CA ASP A 87 3.00 -14.28 -3.20
C ASP A 87 1.53 -14.34 -3.64
N ALA A 88 1.11 -15.49 -4.15
CA ALA A 88 -0.25 -15.74 -4.63
C ALA A 88 -1.34 -15.49 -3.56
N THR A 89 -0.98 -15.46 -2.27
CA THR A 89 -1.90 -15.18 -1.16
C THR A 89 -2.08 -13.68 -0.88
N GLN A 90 -1.29 -12.82 -1.52
CA GLN A 90 -1.35 -11.37 -1.37
C GLN A 90 -1.64 -10.67 -2.71
N PRO A 91 -2.80 -10.95 -3.34
CA PRO A 91 -3.19 -10.27 -4.57
C PRO A 91 -3.54 -8.81 -4.30
N TRP A 92 -3.29 -7.95 -5.29
CA TRP A 92 -3.76 -6.57 -5.33
C TRP A 92 -3.98 -6.15 -6.78
N THR A 93 -4.86 -5.16 -6.99
CA THR A 93 -5.16 -4.64 -8.33
C THR A 93 -4.28 -3.43 -8.62
N ALA A 94 -3.45 -3.53 -9.65
CA ALA A 94 -2.60 -2.46 -10.16
C ALA A 94 -3.13 -1.94 -11.49
N TYR A 95 -3.09 -0.63 -11.69
CA TYR A 95 -3.19 -0.06 -13.02
C TYR A 95 -1.79 -0.05 -13.66
N CYS A 96 -1.61 -0.84 -14.70
CA CYS A 96 -0.40 -0.86 -15.50
C CYS A 96 -0.47 0.20 -16.60
N HIS A 97 0.42 1.18 -16.53
CA HIS A 97 0.54 2.27 -17.48
C HIS A 97 1.77 2.11 -18.37
N ASP A 98 1.70 2.51 -19.64
CA ASP A 98 2.75 2.34 -20.66
C ASP A 98 3.11 0.86 -20.91
N MET A 99 2.09 0.02 -21.04
CA MET A 99 2.24 -1.40 -21.38
C MET A 99 2.78 -1.61 -22.80
N ALA A 100 2.65 -0.63 -23.69
CA ALA A 100 3.34 -0.65 -24.99
C ALA A 100 4.86 -0.44 -24.84
N GLY A 101 5.29 0.47 -23.95
CA GLY A 101 6.69 0.79 -23.66
C GLY A 101 7.23 0.09 -22.41
N THR A 102 7.60 0.87 -21.40
CA THR A 102 8.13 0.37 -20.13
C THR A 102 7.07 0.54 -19.05
N PRO A 103 6.35 -0.54 -18.69
CA PRO A 103 5.20 -0.40 -17.85
C PRO A 103 5.56 0.06 -16.44
N THR A 104 4.65 0.84 -15.85
CA THR A 104 4.73 1.33 -14.47
C THR A 104 3.43 1.07 -13.74
N GLU A 105 3.53 0.79 -12.45
CA GLU A 105 2.44 0.43 -11.58
C GLU A 105 1.84 1.67 -10.91
N TYR A 106 0.52 1.75 -10.94
CA TYR A 106 -0.24 2.73 -10.18
C TYR A 106 -1.28 2.02 -9.31
N LEU A 107 -1.44 2.50 -8.08
CA LEU A 107 -2.55 2.11 -7.24
C LEU A 107 -3.75 3.00 -7.58
N SER A 108 -4.81 2.39 -8.09
CA SER A 108 -6.09 3.06 -8.32
C SER A 108 -6.78 3.37 -6.99
N LEU A 109 -7.24 4.62 -6.84
CA LEU A 109 -7.88 5.11 -5.61
C LEU A 109 -9.40 5.13 -5.78
N PRO A 110 -10.16 4.23 -5.14
CA PRO A 110 -11.61 4.10 -5.39
C PRO A 110 -12.40 5.31 -4.89
N SER A 111 -12.03 5.84 -3.72
CA SER A 111 -12.64 7.05 -3.16
C SER A 111 -12.14 8.29 -3.90
N THR A 112 -12.89 8.71 -4.91
CA THR A 112 -12.64 9.94 -5.65
C THR A 112 -13.69 11.01 -5.34
N GLY A 113 -13.31 12.28 -5.39
CA GLY A 113 -14.22 13.39 -5.17
C GLY A 113 -13.58 14.53 -4.39
N ALA A 114 -14.34 15.60 -4.15
CA ALA A 114 -13.83 16.81 -3.52
C ALA A 114 -13.54 16.66 -2.01
N ALA A 115 -13.59 15.46 -1.43
CA ALA A 115 -13.29 15.22 -0.02
C ALA A 115 -12.33 14.04 0.21
N SER A 116 -11.90 13.35 -0.85
CA SER A 116 -11.08 12.15 -0.74
C SER A 116 -9.86 12.25 -1.65
N ASN A 117 -8.75 11.66 -1.22
CA ASN A 117 -7.52 11.55 -2.01
C ASN A 117 -7.09 12.90 -2.62
N PHE A 118 -6.90 13.88 -1.74
CA PHE A 118 -6.52 15.22 -2.12
C PHE A 118 -5.39 15.77 -1.26
N SER A 119 -4.70 16.77 -1.78
CA SER A 119 -3.73 17.56 -1.03
C SER A 119 -3.95 19.03 -1.33
N GLN A 120 -3.77 19.87 -0.31
CA GLN A 120 -4.10 21.28 -0.41
C GLN A 120 -3.04 22.16 0.25
N TYR A 121 -2.70 23.23 -0.48
CA TYR A 121 -2.06 24.41 0.05
C TYR A 121 -3.14 25.47 0.21
N THR A 122 -3.52 25.74 1.45
CA THR A 122 -4.52 26.76 1.76
C THR A 122 -3.91 28.15 1.62
N ALA A 123 -4.60 29.02 0.88
CA ALA A 123 -4.29 30.43 0.76
C ALA A 123 -4.31 31.08 2.15
N GLY A 124 -3.35 31.95 2.42
CA GLY A 124 -3.09 32.47 3.74
C GLY A 124 -2.44 33.84 3.71
N TYR A 125 -2.19 34.40 4.88
CA TYR A 125 -1.57 35.72 5.01
C TYR A 125 -0.11 35.74 4.56
N ASN A 126 0.65 34.68 4.84
CA ASN A 126 2.10 34.60 4.57
C ASN A 126 2.45 33.90 3.25
N ASN A 127 1.47 33.57 2.40
CA ASN A 127 1.73 33.28 0.99
C ASN A 127 1.30 34.49 0.15
N GLY A 128 1.94 34.68 -1.01
CA GLY A 128 1.85 35.90 -1.82
C GLY A 128 0.49 36.14 -2.51
N GLY A 129 -0.60 35.68 -1.90
CA GLY A 129 -1.95 35.76 -2.41
C GLY A 129 -2.30 34.69 -3.43
N GLY A 130 -3.56 34.71 -3.86
CA GLY A 130 -4.13 33.76 -4.80
C GLY A 130 -5.30 32.98 -4.20
N SER A 131 -5.53 31.76 -4.69
CA SER A 131 -6.58 30.85 -4.23
C SER A 131 -5.98 29.52 -3.78
N ASN A 132 -6.69 28.78 -2.92
CA ASN A 132 -6.24 27.46 -2.46
C ASN A 132 -5.77 26.60 -3.64
N VAL A 133 -4.54 26.12 -3.57
CA VAL A 133 -4.04 25.16 -4.55
C VAL A 133 -4.45 23.78 -4.06
N ARG A 134 -5.26 23.10 -4.85
CA ARG A 134 -5.81 21.80 -4.48
C ARG A 134 -5.63 20.80 -5.60
N THR A 135 -4.99 19.68 -5.26
CA THR A 135 -4.70 18.58 -6.18
C THR A 135 -5.48 17.34 -5.74
N LEU A 136 -6.29 16.81 -6.65
CA LEU A 136 -7.08 15.59 -6.49
C LEU A 136 -6.39 14.44 -7.22
N TYR A 137 -6.34 13.27 -6.61
CA TYR A 137 -5.66 12.09 -7.15
C TYR A 137 -6.67 10.97 -7.44
N SER A 138 -6.56 10.37 -8.62
CA SER A 138 -7.35 9.19 -9.01
C SER A 138 -6.52 7.91 -9.01
N LYS A 139 -5.20 8.02 -9.16
CA LYS A 139 -4.22 6.96 -8.95
C LYS A 139 -2.93 7.56 -8.40
N VAL A 140 -2.10 6.73 -7.77
CA VAL A 140 -0.78 7.10 -7.27
C VAL A 140 0.26 6.08 -7.70
N ARG A 141 1.46 6.55 -8.11
CA ARG A 141 2.54 5.66 -8.55
C ARG A 141 3.08 4.87 -7.37
N ILE A 142 3.11 3.55 -7.50
CA ILE A 142 3.58 2.64 -6.44
C ILE A 142 4.70 1.77 -6.97
N ASP A 143 5.77 1.59 -6.19
CA ASP A 143 6.78 0.57 -6.47
C ASP A 143 6.27 -0.78 -5.94
N PRO A 144 6.02 -1.79 -6.80
CA PRO A 144 5.46 -3.07 -6.37
C PRO A 144 6.42 -3.90 -5.50
N ALA A 145 7.73 -3.65 -5.55
CA ALA A 145 8.71 -4.37 -4.76
C ALA A 145 8.85 -3.80 -3.34
N THR A 146 8.68 -2.48 -3.19
CA THR A 146 8.85 -1.80 -1.89
C THR A 146 7.54 -1.34 -1.26
N LEU A 147 6.43 -1.37 -2.01
CA LEU A 147 5.12 -0.81 -1.63
C LEU A 147 5.20 0.68 -1.24
N ARG A 148 6.12 1.42 -1.87
CA ARG A 148 6.28 2.85 -1.66
C ARG A 148 5.56 3.63 -2.74
N VAL A 149 4.72 4.55 -2.31
CA VAL A 149 4.05 5.50 -3.20
C VAL A 149 4.92 6.74 -3.39
N SER A 150 5.17 7.09 -4.64
CA SER A 150 5.84 8.35 -5.00
C SER A 150 4.85 9.50 -4.95
N THR A 151 4.88 10.31 -3.90
CA THR A 151 3.87 11.37 -3.72
C THR A 151 4.03 12.56 -4.67
N ALA A 152 5.22 12.69 -5.28
CA ALA A 152 5.52 13.67 -6.31
C ALA A 152 4.87 13.36 -7.67
N ASP A 153 4.49 12.10 -7.92
CA ASP A 153 3.94 11.70 -9.20
C ASP A 153 2.51 12.21 -9.36
N GLN A 154 2.30 13.06 -10.36
CA GLN A 154 1.03 13.73 -10.62
C GLN A 154 0.33 13.26 -11.91
N THR A 155 0.78 12.14 -12.49
CA THR A 155 0.30 11.61 -13.78
C THR A 155 -1.22 11.43 -13.83
N PHE A 156 -1.81 10.93 -12.73
CA PHE A 156 -3.27 10.71 -12.60
C PHE A 156 -3.92 11.66 -11.59
N SER A 157 -3.50 12.92 -11.62
CA SER A 157 -4.02 13.98 -10.76
C SER A 157 -4.66 15.13 -11.55
N SER A 158 -5.49 15.92 -10.88
CA SER A 158 -6.01 17.18 -11.40
C SER A 158 -5.85 18.26 -10.35
N SER A 159 -5.37 19.44 -10.76
CA SER A 159 -5.10 20.53 -9.84
C SER A 159 -5.85 21.80 -10.22
N SER A 160 -6.17 22.61 -9.21
CA SER A 160 -6.83 23.90 -9.34
C SER A 160 -6.24 24.91 -8.37
N GLY A 161 -6.42 26.19 -8.68
CA GLY A 161 -5.92 27.29 -7.88
C GLY A 161 -4.50 27.71 -8.24
N LEU A 162 -4.04 28.76 -7.57
CA LEU A 162 -2.71 29.34 -7.77
C LEU A 162 -2.32 30.09 -6.49
N LEU A 163 -1.12 29.83 -5.98
CA LEU A 163 -0.49 30.59 -4.92
C LEU A 163 0.92 31.02 -5.30
N TRP A 164 1.44 32.01 -4.59
CA TRP A 164 2.84 32.41 -4.72
C TRP A 164 3.61 32.14 -3.42
N HIS A 165 4.68 31.35 -3.49
CA HIS A 165 5.56 31.04 -2.36
C HIS A 165 7.02 31.02 -2.84
N GLY A 166 7.57 32.20 -3.15
CA GLY A 166 8.84 32.35 -3.87
C GLY A 166 8.77 31.96 -5.36
N LEU A 167 7.89 31.03 -5.70
CA LEU A 167 7.53 30.60 -7.06
C LEU A 167 6.02 30.32 -7.16
N ALA A 168 5.53 30.09 -8.37
CA ALA A 168 4.15 29.69 -8.61
C ALA A 168 3.90 28.29 -8.08
N VAL A 169 2.92 28.18 -7.18
CA VAL A 169 2.43 26.90 -6.71
C VAL A 169 1.12 26.61 -7.44
N THR A 170 1.12 25.54 -8.22
CA THR A 170 -0.02 25.14 -9.07
C THR A 170 -0.53 23.74 -8.76
N SER A 171 0.23 22.95 -7.99
CA SER A 171 -0.22 21.67 -7.45
C SER A 171 0.42 21.38 -6.09
N VAL A 172 -0.04 20.33 -5.43
CA VAL A 172 0.42 19.87 -4.12
C VAL A 172 0.66 18.37 -4.20
N ALA A 173 1.81 17.90 -3.75
CA ALA A 173 2.14 16.48 -3.74
C ALA A 173 1.14 15.68 -2.89
N TYR A 174 0.91 14.43 -3.25
CA TYR A 174 -0.05 13.56 -2.57
C TYR A 174 0.30 13.43 -1.08
N ALA A 175 -0.72 13.16 -0.26
CA ALA A 175 -0.58 13.00 1.18
C ALA A 175 0.10 14.21 1.87
N SER A 176 -0.30 15.42 1.48
CA SER A 176 0.22 16.67 2.03
C SER A 176 -0.88 17.68 2.39
N ALA A 177 -0.69 18.40 3.48
CA ALA A 177 -1.52 19.50 3.96
C ALA A 177 -0.63 20.69 4.31
N MET A 178 -0.69 21.78 3.54
CA MET A 178 0.20 22.93 3.72
C MET A 178 -0.59 24.22 3.91
N ASN A 179 -0.05 25.15 4.70
CA ASN A 179 -0.56 26.51 4.78
C ASN A 179 0.49 27.50 5.31
N CYS A 180 0.18 28.78 5.19
CA CYS A 180 0.99 29.91 5.66
C CYS A 180 0.11 30.88 6.47
N ASP A 181 -0.72 30.34 7.37
CA ASP A 181 -1.68 31.08 8.17
C ASP A 181 -2.02 30.34 9.48
N PHE A 182 -2.34 31.07 10.55
CA PHE A 182 -2.88 30.46 11.77
C PHE A 182 -4.39 30.22 11.66
N GLY A 183 -5.11 31.05 10.90
CA GLY A 183 -6.57 31.05 10.83
C GLY A 183 -7.15 29.97 9.93
N ASN A 184 -6.55 29.73 8.77
CA ASN A 184 -7.05 28.79 7.76
C ASN A 184 -6.10 27.60 7.59
N PRO A 185 -6.49 26.38 8.02
CA PRO A 185 -5.59 25.24 8.00
C PRO A 185 -5.35 24.73 6.58
N GLY A 186 -4.15 24.20 6.34
CA GLY A 186 -3.85 23.27 5.25
C GLY A 186 -4.61 21.98 5.47
N LEU A 187 -5.03 21.32 4.39
CA LEU A 187 -5.82 20.10 4.45
C LEU A 187 -5.28 19.05 3.47
N GLY A 188 -5.44 17.79 3.80
CA GLY A 188 -5.15 16.67 2.92
C GLY A 188 -5.89 15.43 3.38
N ASN A 189 -6.09 14.48 2.47
CA ASN A 189 -6.69 13.20 2.75
C ASN A 189 -6.03 12.11 1.91
N VAL A 190 -5.72 11.01 2.57
CA VAL A 190 -5.35 9.72 1.97
C VAL A 190 -6.49 8.76 2.27
N ASP A 191 -7.07 8.14 1.24
CA ASP A 191 -8.13 7.16 1.40
C ASP A 191 -7.89 5.96 0.47
N LEU A 192 -7.36 4.91 1.08
CA LEU A 192 -6.99 3.64 0.45
C LEU A 192 -8.09 2.58 0.60
N ARG A 193 -9.27 2.92 1.14
CA ARG A 193 -10.36 1.97 1.28
C ARG A 193 -10.76 1.41 -0.09
N GLY A 194 -11.06 0.12 -0.12
CA GLY A 194 -11.31 -0.61 -1.36
C GLY A 194 -10.04 -1.00 -2.13
N THR A 195 -8.86 -0.71 -1.59
CA THR A 195 -7.59 -1.29 -2.05
C THR A 195 -7.09 -2.33 -1.04
N SER A 196 -6.08 -3.13 -1.43
CA SER A 196 -5.41 -4.12 -0.57
C SER A 196 -4.28 -3.52 0.28
N PHE A 197 -4.34 -2.21 0.58
CA PHE A 197 -3.28 -1.51 1.29
C PHE A 197 -3.82 -0.59 2.40
N ALA A 198 -2.97 -0.39 3.40
CA ALA A 198 -3.11 0.63 4.42
C ALA A 198 -1.81 1.43 4.51
N VAL A 199 -1.87 2.65 5.06
CA VAL A 199 -0.67 3.43 5.32
C VAL A 199 0.09 2.82 6.49
N ALA A 200 1.41 2.67 6.37
CA ALA A 200 2.23 2.22 7.48
C ALA A 200 2.17 3.23 8.65
N ALA A 201 2.47 2.78 9.86
CA ALA A 201 2.54 3.68 11.01
C ALA A 201 3.69 4.71 10.86
N ASN A 202 3.54 5.87 11.50
CA ASN A 202 4.58 6.89 11.63
C ASN A 202 5.18 7.39 10.31
N GLN A 203 4.34 7.57 9.28
CA GLN A 203 4.81 8.04 7.97
C GLN A 203 4.78 9.56 7.80
N PHE A 204 4.09 10.28 8.68
CA PHE A 204 3.88 11.71 8.57
C PHE A 204 4.64 12.50 9.64
N GLU A 205 5.04 13.70 9.28
CA GLU A 205 5.66 14.67 10.18
C GLU A 205 5.09 16.08 9.96
N VAL A 206 5.18 16.90 11.00
CA VAL A 206 4.85 18.33 10.97
C VAL A 206 6.16 19.08 10.77
N VAL A 207 6.28 19.86 9.70
CA VAL A 207 7.49 20.59 9.33
C VAL A 207 7.16 22.03 8.97
N GLY A 208 8.13 22.92 9.11
CA GLY A 208 8.03 24.33 8.76
C GLY A 208 8.01 25.24 9.99
N TYR A 209 7.76 26.54 9.74
CA TYR A 209 7.94 27.57 10.76
C TYR A 209 6.65 27.78 11.57
N TYR A 210 6.79 27.65 12.90
CA TYR A 210 5.65 27.60 13.85
C TYR A 210 4.52 26.68 13.41
N ALA A 211 4.87 25.56 12.79
CA ALA A 211 3.91 24.59 12.30
C ALA A 211 3.23 23.83 13.44
N SER A 212 1.93 23.60 13.30
CA SER A 212 1.14 22.76 14.17
C SER A 212 0.14 21.98 13.33
N GLY A 213 0.15 20.67 13.44
CA GLY A 213 -0.66 19.82 12.58
C GLY A 213 -0.68 18.39 13.07
N GLN A 214 -1.46 17.57 12.37
CA GLN A 214 -1.53 16.14 12.67
C GLN A 214 -1.92 15.34 11.44
N ALA A 215 -1.49 14.07 11.43
CA ALA A 215 -2.05 13.01 10.61
C ALA A 215 -2.95 12.12 11.48
N ASN A 216 -4.25 12.14 11.20
CA ASN A 216 -5.25 11.37 11.92
C ASN A 216 -5.57 10.10 11.15
N TYR A 217 -5.06 8.97 11.63
CA TYR A 217 -5.32 7.65 11.06
C TYR A 217 -6.68 7.11 11.53
N SER A 218 -7.42 6.50 10.62
CA SER A 218 -8.69 5.83 10.89
C SER A 218 -8.92 4.68 9.89
N SER A 219 -10.00 3.91 10.09
CA SER A 219 -10.35 2.76 9.24
C SER A 219 -9.18 1.81 9.02
N ASP A 220 -8.60 1.32 10.12
CA ASP A 220 -7.44 0.41 10.09
C ASP A 220 -6.26 0.94 9.28
N ASN A 221 -6.01 2.26 9.40
CA ASN A 221 -4.99 3.04 8.70
C ASN A 221 -5.19 3.15 7.18
N GLN A 222 -6.36 2.80 6.65
CA GLN A 222 -6.71 3.04 5.25
C GLN A 222 -7.14 4.49 4.99
N VAL A 223 -7.49 5.26 6.03
CA VAL A 223 -7.80 6.68 5.90
C VAL A 223 -6.86 7.50 6.78
N VAL A 224 -6.28 8.55 6.20
CA VAL A 224 -5.48 9.53 6.92
C VAL A 224 -5.93 10.93 6.56
N ASP A 225 -6.49 11.64 7.54
CA ASP A 225 -6.81 13.06 7.41
C ASP A 225 -5.64 13.90 7.93
N LEU A 226 -5.17 14.80 7.08
CA LEU A 226 -4.03 15.67 7.34
C LEU A 226 -4.53 17.10 7.53
N TRP A 227 -4.01 17.77 8.54
CA TRP A 227 -4.20 19.21 8.69
C TRP A 227 -2.95 19.88 9.22
N ASN A 228 -2.73 21.12 8.79
CA ASN A 228 -1.64 21.96 9.28
C ASN A 228 -2.11 23.40 9.53
N ARG A 229 -1.54 24.08 10.51
CA ARG A 229 -1.61 25.52 10.79
C ARG A 229 -0.21 26.05 11.06
N GLY A 230 -0.03 27.37 11.01
CA GLY A 230 1.23 28.02 11.41
C GLY A 230 1.74 29.02 10.39
N GLU A 231 2.97 29.51 10.60
CA GLU A 231 3.63 30.49 9.73
C GLU A 231 4.47 29.80 8.66
N CYS A 232 3.80 29.14 7.73
CA CYS A 232 4.41 28.36 6.64
C CYS A 232 4.96 27.01 7.11
N GLY A 233 4.02 26.08 7.26
CA GLY A 233 4.32 24.69 7.55
C GLY A 233 3.41 23.73 6.78
N TRP A 234 3.74 22.45 6.92
CA TRP A 234 3.00 21.36 6.34
C TRP A 234 2.99 20.14 7.24
N VAL A 235 1.95 19.34 7.08
CA VAL A 235 1.98 17.91 7.40
C VAL A 235 2.13 17.16 6.09
N SER A 236 3.17 16.35 5.97
CA SER A 236 3.40 15.50 4.80
C SER A 236 4.20 14.26 5.21
N VAL A 237 4.44 13.40 4.23
CA VAL A 237 5.27 12.21 4.35
C VAL A 237 6.69 12.60 4.78
N GLN A 238 7.29 11.81 5.67
CA GLN A 238 8.65 12.03 6.15
C GLN A 238 9.66 12.25 5.02
N GLY A 239 10.46 13.30 5.15
CA GLY A 239 11.46 13.70 4.16
C GLY A 239 10.92 14.54 3.01
N ALA A 240 9.61 14.86 2.97
CA ALA A 240 9.07 15.80 2.01
C ALA A 240 9.45 17.24 2.37
N ASP A 241 10.10 17.94 1.44
CA ASP A 241 10.49 19.34 1.58
C ASP A 241 9.68 20.22 0.62
N HIS A 242 8.94 21.20 1.17
CA HIS A 242 8.07 22.09 0.42
C HIS A 242 7.16 21.31 -0.57
N PRO A 243 6.19 20.52 -0.08
CA PRO A 243 5.51 19.46 -0.84
C PRO A 243 4.47 19.99 -1.84
N PHE A 244 4.89 20.91 -2.69
CA PHE A 244 4.11 21.52 -3.74
C PHE A 244 4.78 21.35 -5.09
N ASN A 245 3.95 21.42 -6.12
CA ASN A 245 4.29 20.96 -7.45
C ASN A 245 4.76 19.48 -7.38
N GLU A 246 5.77 19.09 -8.13
CA GLU A 246 6.29 17.71 -8.15
C GLU A 246 7.34 17.45 -7.06
N ARG A 247 7.28 18.18 -5.94
CA ARG A 247 8.16 17.98 -4.78
C ARG A 247 7.45 17.08 -3.77
N GLY A 248 7.94 15.86 -3.60
CA GLY A 248 7.31 14.88 -2.72
C GLY A 248 8.33 13.96 -2.06
N ALA A 249 7.83 12.86 -1.50
CA ALA A 249 8.61 11.84 -0.82
C ALA A 249 8.03 10.45 -1.13
N GLN A 250 8.43 9.43 -0.35
CA GLN A 250 8.03 8.05 -0.53
C GLN A 250 7.14 7.62 0.64
N LEU A 251 5.84 7.48 0.40
CA LEU A 251 4.88 7.02 1.41
C LEU A 251 4.93 5.50 1.49
N GLN A 252 5.31 4.95 2.64
CA GLN A 252 5.28 3.50 2.83
C GLN A 252 3.85 3.00 3.04
N LEU A 253 3.43 2.05 2.22
CA LEU A 253 2.22 1.27 2.44
C LEU A 253 2.57 -0.10 3.03
N GLN A 254 1.55 -0.74 3.59
CA GLN A 254 1.59 -2.14 4.02
C GLN A 254 0.40 -2.88 3.41
N TYR A 255 0.61 -4.15 3.06
CA TYR A 255 -0.48 -5.01 2.61
C TYR A 255 -1.54 -5.13 3.70
N HIS A 256 -2.80 -4.93 3.32
CA HIS A 256 -3.96 -5.02 4.17
C HIS A 256 -5.05 -5.78 3.41
N PRO A 257 -5.25 -7.08 3.69
CA PRO A 257 -6.28 -7.89 3.03
C PRO A 257 -7.69 -7.43 3.38
#